data_AF-A0A2V5L7S4-F1
#
_entry.id   AF-A0A2V5L7S4-F1
#
_cell.length_a   1.000
_cell.length_b   1.000
_cell.length_c   1.000
_cell.angle_alpha   90.00
_cell.angle_beta   90.00
_cell.angle_gamma   90.00
#
_symmetry.space_group_name_H-M   'P 1'
#
loop_
_entity.id
_entity.type
_entity.pdbx_description
1 polymer ?
#
loop_
_entity_poly.entity_id
_entity_poly.type
_entity_poly.pdbx_seq_one_letter_code
_entity_poly.pdbx_strand_id
1 'polypeptide(L)'
;MRNIFLLYMPPGNAEAMVHYQDTIRNKVAFDRIAPHVSSMIGRKLQQVFGPRPIAVWGSRDTDANRSKFDRMAEGDEILIIEGQTIKTVVEAKQ
;
A
#
# COMPACT_ATOMS: atom_id res chain seq x y z
N MET A 1 -16.99 -10.08 2.05
CA MET A 1 -16.87 -8.63 1.73
C MET A 1 -15.38 -8.31 1.71
N ARG A 2 -14.91 -7.54 0.73
CA ARG A 2 -13.51 -7.08 0.67
C ARG A 2 -13.36 -5.87 1.57
N ASN A 3 -12.29 -5.81 2.36
CA ASN A 3 -12.00 -4.64 3.16
C ASN A 3 -11.34 -3.58 2.28
N ILE A 4 -11.62 -2.31 2.60
CA ILE A 4 -10.90 -1.17 2.02
C ILE A 4 -10.09 -0.52 3.13
N PHE A 5 -8.78 -0.49 2.96
CA PHE A 5 -7.85 0.17 3.88
C PHE A 5 -7.45 1.53 3.33
N LEU A 6 -7.40 2.54 4.21
CA LEU A 6 -7.02 3.89 3.83
C LEU A 6 -5.54 4.11 4.11
N LEU A 7 -4.81 4.53 3.07
CA LEU A 7 -3.48 5.11 3.21
C LEU A 7 -3.58 6.62 2.98
N TYR A 8 -3.56 7.37 4.07
CA TYR A 8 -3.62 8.83 4.03
C TYR A 8 -2.21 9.43 4.08
N MET A 9 -1.89 10.26 3.09
CA MET A 9 -0.63 11.00 3.02
C MET A 9 -0.91 12.47 3.32
N PRO A 10 -0.68 12.92 4.57
CA PRO A 10 -0.96 14.27 4.96
C PRO A 10 -0.06 15.26 4.20
N PRO A 11 -0.59 16.42 3.81
CA PRO A 11 0.20 17.46 3.20
C PRO A 11 1.28 17.94 4.18
N GLY A 12 2.47 18.21 3.67
CA GLY A 12 3.63 18.60 4.48
C GLY A 12 4.46 17.44 5.05
N ASN A 13 4.03 16.19 4.88
CA ASN A 13 4.87 15.04 5.20
C ASN A 13 5.74 14.64 4.01
N ALA A 14 6.85 15.36 3.83
CA ALA A 14 7.78 15.15 2.70
C ALA A 14 8.32 13.72 2.63
N GLU A 15 8.60 13.09 3.78
CA GLU A 15 9.09 11.71 3.85
C GLU A 15 8.06 10.72 3.29
N ALA A 16 6.79 10.83 3.70
CA ALA A 16 5.73 9.98 3.20
C ALA A 16 5.46 10.18 1.70
N MET A 17 5.56 11.42 1.21
CA MET A 17 5.39 11.73 -0.21
C MET A 17 6.54 11.17 -1.07
N VAL A 18 7.79 11.26 -0.59
CA VAL A 18 8.94 10.63 -1.26
C VAL A 18 8.78 9.12 -1.28
N HIS A 19 8.42 8.51 -0.14
CA HIS A 19 8.20 7.06 -0.07
C HIS A 19 7.13 6.62 -1.08
N TYR A 20 6.02 7.36 -1.18
CA TYR A 20 4.97 7.10 -2.15
C TYR A 20 5.40 7.23 -3.60
N GLN A 21 6.17 8.27 -3.90
CA GLN A 21 6.75 8.44 -5.21
C GLN A 21 7.65 7.25 -5.56
N ASP A 22 8.47 6.78 -4.62
CA ASP A 22 9.49 5.75 -4.82
C ASP A 22 8.98 4.30 -4.78
N THR A 23 7.79 4.06 -4.22
CA THR A 23 7.32 2.68 -4.01
C THR A 23 5.94 2.38 -4.58
N ILE A 24 5.09 3.39 -4.78
CA ILE A 24 3.76 3.22 -5.39
C ILE A 24 3.74 3.75 -6.81
N ARG A 25 4.16 5.01 -7.03
CA ARG A 25 4.23 5.58 -8.38
C ARG A 25 5.35 4.96 -9.19
N ASN A 26 6.57 4.98 -8.65
CA ASN A 26 7.73 4.31 -9.21
C ASN A 26 7.84 2.91 -8.62
N LYS A 27 7.06 1.98 -9.17
CA LYS A 27 7.03 0.59 -8.72
C LYS A 27 8.44 -0.02 -8.62
N VAL A 28 8.61 -0.94 -7.67
CA VAL A 28 9.92 -1.49 -7.29
C VAL A 28 10.19 -2.80 -8.03
N ALA A 29 11.39 -2.94 -8.58
CA ALA A 29 11.82 -4.20 -9.21
C ALA A 29 11.93 -5.33 -8.19
N PHE A 30 11.63 -6.57 -8.60
CA PHE A 30 11.64 -7.74 -7.72
C PHE A 30 12.98 -7.92 -7.00
N ASP A 31 14.11 -7.69 -7.68
CA ASP A 31 15.45 -7.86 -7.10
C ASP A 31 15.71 -6.96 -5.89
N ARG A 32 15.01 -5.81 -5.79
CA ARG A 32 15.06 -4.95 -4.61
C ARG A 32 14.15 -5.41 -3.48
N ILE A 33 13.12 -6.21 -3.77
CA ILE A 33 12.15 -6.72 -2.79
C ILE A 33 12.62 -8.06 -2.22
N ALA A 34 13.19 -8.91 -3.07
CA ALA A 34 13.56 -10.30 -2.75
C ALA A 34 14.41 -10.46 -1.47
N PRO A 35 15.38 -9.57 -1.14
CA PRO A 35 16.17 -9.70 0.09
C PRO A 35 15.37 -9.45 1.38
N HIS A 36 14.18 -8.82 1.30
CA HIS A 36 13.40 -8.38 2.46
C HIS A 36 12.19 -9.26 2.75
N VAL A 37 11.96 -10.30 1.95
CA VAL A 37 10.81 -11.20 2.09
C VAL A 37 11.27 -12.65 2.17
N SER A 38 10.43 -13.51 2.76
CA SER A 38 10.72 -14.95 2.76
C SER A 38 10.71 -15.51 1.34
N SER A 39 11.43 -16.60 1.12
CA SER A 39 11.49 -17.29 -0.18
C SER A 39 10.10 -17.70 -0.70
N MET A 40 9.19 -18.07 0.20
CA MET A 40 7.80 -18.40 -0.12
C MET A 40 7.04 -17.19 -0.68
N ILE A 41 7.14 -16.03 -0.01
CA ILE A 41 6.52 -14.78 -0.50
C ILE A 41 7.16 -14.36 -1.83
N GLY A 42 8.48 -14.44 -1.93
CA GLY A 42 9.21 -14.11 -3.16
C GLY A 42 8.72 -14.91 -4.37
N ARG A 43 8.57 -16.24 -4.21
CA ARG A 43 8.01 -17.11 -5.27
C ARG A 43 6.59 -16.71 -5.67
N LYS A 44 5.73 -16.40 -4.68
CA LYS A 44 4.35 -15.96 -4.95
C LYS A 44 4.32 -14.63 -5.71
N LEU A 45 5.15 -13.67 -5.32
CA LEU A 45 5.28 -12.39 -6.03
C LEU A 45 5.75 -12.59 -7.47
N GLN A 46 6.75 -13.46 -7.72
CA GLN A 46 7.18 -13.80 -9.08
C GLN A 46 6.08 -14.48 -9.90
N GLN A 47 5.28 -15.36 -9.30
CA GLN A 47 4.17 -16.02 -9.99
C GLN A 47 3.08 -15.01 -10.41
N VAL A 48 2.76 -14.04 -9.57
CA VAL A 48 1.68 -13.05 -9.82
C VAL A 48 2.16 -11.93 -10.75
N PHE A 49 3.32 -11.37 -10.49
CA PHE A 49 3.81 -10.18 -11.18
C PHE A 49 4.79 -10.49 -12.31
N GLY A 50 5.45 -11.66 -12.29
CA GLY A 50 6.49 -12.01 -13.25
C GLY A 50 7.66 -11.03 -13.17
N PRO A 51 8.16 -10.51 -14.31
CA PRO A 51 9.23 -9.52 -14.34
C PRO A 51 8.74 -8.09 -14.07
N ARG A 52 7.43 -7.88 -13.86
CA ARG A 52 6.87 -6.52 -13.74
C ARG A 52 7.21 -5.92 -12.38
N PRO A 53 7.61 -4.64 -12.31
CA PRO A 53 7.77 -3.93 -11.04
C PRO A 53 6.49 -3.91 -10.21
N ILE A 54 6.65 -3.97 -8.88
CA ILE A 54 5.58 -4.16 -7.90
C ILE A 54 5.41 -2.88 -7.07
N ALA A 55 4.16 -2.45 -6.88
CA ALA A 55 3.86 -1.38 -5.93
C ALA A 55 3.97 -1.93 -4.50
N VAL A 56 4.77 -1.29 -3.66
CA VAL A 56 5.00 -1.72 -2.27
C VAL A 56 4.77 -0.57 -1.30
N TRP A 57 4.32 -0.89 -0.10
CA TRP A 57 4.18 0.11 0.96
C TRP A 57 4.61 -0.48 2.30
N GLY A 58 5.45 0.24 3.02
CA GLY A 58 5.82 -0.07 4.39
C GLY A 58 5.12 0.88 5.36
N SER A 59 4.82 0.39 6.57
CA SER A 59 4.39 1.26 7.66
C SER A 59 5.31 1.04 8.86
N ARG A 60 5.41 2.05 9.73
CA ARG A 60 6.14 1.90 11.00
C ARG A 60 5.44 0.84 11.86
N ASP A 61 6.24 0.01 12.52
CA ASP A 61 5.74 -1.03 13.41
C ASP A 61 5.21 -0.41 14.72
N THR A 62 3.94 -0.02 14.68
CA THR A 62 3.17 0.45 15.83
C THR A 62 1.94 -0.42 16.00
N ASP A 63 1.42 -0.56 17.23
CA ASP A 63 0.24 -1.39 17.52
C ASP A 63 -0.96 -1.07 16.61
N ALA A 64 -1.18 0.22 16.33
CA ALA A 64 -2.26 0.68 15.48
C ALA A 64 -2.10 0.30 14.00
N ASN A 65 -0.86 0.20 13.50
CA ASN A 65 -0.59 -0.24 12.13
C ASN A 65 -0.57 -1.76 12.03
N ARG A 66 0.00 -2.44 13.02
CA ARG A 66 0.04 -3.89 13.12
C ARG A 66 -1.36 -4.49 13.17
N SER A 67 -2.26 -3.96 13.99
CA SER A 67 -3.67 -4.38 14.03
C SER A 67 -4.42 -4.19 12.69
N LYS A 68 -4.03 -3.22 11.86
CA LYS A 68 -4.59 -3.07 10.50
C LYS A 68 -4.00 -4.09 9.55
N PHE A 69 -2.67 -4.26 9.59
CA PHE A 69 -1.94 -5.22 8.77
C PHE A 69 -2.42 -6.65 9.02
N ASP A 70 -2.60 -7.05 10.27
CA ASP A 70 -3.06 -8.41 10.65
C ASP A 70 -4.50 -8.70 10.16
N ARG A 71 -5.28 -7.66 9.82
CA ARG A 71 -6.62 -7.78 9.24
C ARG A 71 -6.64 -7.76 7.72
N MET A 72 -5.52 -7.39 7.07
CA MET A 72 -5.43 -7.37 5.62
C MET A 72 -5.29 -8.80 5.09
N ALA A 73 -6.03 -9.10 4.03
CA ALA A 73 -5.93 -10.35 3.30
C ALA A 73 -5.79 -10.10 1.80
N GLU A 74 -5.40 -11.14 1.07
CA GLU A 74 -5.35 -11.08 -0.39
C GLU A 74 -6.72 -10.78 -0.99
N GLY A 75 -6.75 -9.79 -1.88
CA GLY A 75 -7.99 -9.29 -2.50
C GLY A 75 -8.65 -8.13 -1.77
N ASP A 76 -8.13 -7.71 -0.60
CA ASP A 76 -8.49 -6.42 -0.02
C ASP A 76 -7.93 -5.26 -0.85
N GLU A 77 -8.56 -4.09 -0.72
CA GLU A 77 -8.23 -2.90 -1.49
C GLU A 77 -7.57 -1.84 -0.61
N ILE A 78 -6.63 -1.10 -1.18
CA ILE A 78 -5.99 0.04 -0.52
C ILE A 78 -6.38 1.30 -1.29
N LEU A 79 -7.09 2.21 -0.63
CA LEU A 79 -7.38 3.54 -1.15
C LEU A 79 -6.31 4.50 -0.65
N ILE A 80 -5.51 5.03 -1.58
CA ILE A 80 -4.45 5.99 -1.28
C ILE A 80 -4.98 7.39 -1.53
N ILE A 81 -4.79 8.27 -0.54
CA ILE A 81 -5.34 9.62 -0.55
C ILE A 81 -4.18 10.60 -0.37
N GLU A 82 -3.98 11.43 -1.39
CA GLU A 82 -3.00 12.50 -1.42
C GLU A 82 -3.67 13.83 -1.01
N GLY A 83 -3.17 14.52 0.03
CA GLY A 83 -3.53 15.93 0.29
C GLY A 83 -4.60 16.17 1.37
N GLN A 84 -5.29 17.32 1.29
CA GLN A 84 -5.92 17.96 2.47
C GLN A 84 -7.28 17.41 2.93
N THR A 85 -8.03 16.62 2.14
CA THR A 85 -9.35 16.16 2.58
C THR A 85 -9.80 14.85 1.93
N ILE A 86 -10.27 13.90 2.75
CA ILE A 86 -11.16 12.82 2.32
C ILE A 86 -12.59 13.37 2.42
N LYS A 87 -13.17 13.84 1.32
CA LYS A 87 -14.61 14.16 1.31
C LYS A 87 -15.38 12.94 0.83
N THR A 88 -16.06 12.26 1.76
CA THR A 88 -17.13 11.33 1.41
C THR A 88 -18.30 12.15 0.90
N VAL A 89 -18.48 12.24 -0.42
CA VAL A 89 -19.70 12.81 -1.01
C VAL A 89 -20.70 11.66 -1.13
N VAL A 90 -21.68 11.61 -0.22
CA VAL A 90 -22.85 10.74 -0.37
C VAL A 90 -23.88 11.57 -1.13
N GLU A 91 -23.99 11.37 -2.44
CA GLU A 91 -25.06 11.99 -3.23
C GLU A 91 -26.36 11.23 -2.94
N ALA A 92 -27.16 11.76 -2.02
CA ALA A 92 -28.54 11.32 -1.85
C ALA A 92 -29.36 11.89 -3.01
N LYS A 93 -29.76 11.03 -3.95
CA LYS A 93 -30.79 11.38 -4.93
C LYS A 93 -32.09 11.71 -4.18
N GLN A 94 -32.62 12.90 -4.41
CA GLN A 94 -34.03 13.21 -4.16
C GLN A 94 -34.89 12.55 -5.23
#